data_AF-A0A952MVK1-F1
#
_entry.id   AF-A0A952MVK1-F1
#
_cell.length_a   1.000
_cell.length_b   1.000
_cell.length_c   1.000
_cell.angle_alpha   90.00
_cell.angle_beta   90.00
_cell.angle_gamma   90.00
#
_symmetry.space_group_name_H-M   'P 1'
#
loop_
_entity.id
_entity.type
_entity.pdbx_description
1 polymer ?
#
loop_
_entity_poly.entity_id
_entity_poly.type
_entity_poly.pdbx_seq_one_letter_code
_entity_poly.pdbx_strand_id
1 'polypeptide(L)'
;MAFPILITLTGISLIFCGIFPQDPAPGYDPESLGLVVPTLQGLIHLFFAGVCALSAVTGLLVMSRQFASLSTWHGWCTYSLIMAFVMVTFVTIYAIWSRVSIGYAGMFERFALLVVPFWSLTFLLRLEKGIPFIIPHFSQKENSNK
;
A
#
# COMPACT_ATOMS: atom_id res chain seq x y z
N MET A 1 -6.41 -15.42 -4.70
CA MET A 1 -7.05 -14.40 -5.57
C MET A 1 -7.21 -13.02 -4.92
N ALA A 2 -7.08 -12.85 -3.59
CA ALA A 2 -7.33 -11.55 -2.94
C ALA A 2 -6.30 -10.45 -3.30
N PHE A 3 -5.01 -10.77 -3.39
CA PHE A 3 -3.97 -9.77 -3.62
C PHE A 3 -4.11 -9.00 -4.96
N PRO A 4 -4.35 -9.64 -6.13
CA PRO A 4 -4.59 -8.94 -7.39
C PRO A 4 -5.75 -7.93 -7.34
N ILE A 5 -6.82 -8.24 -6.61
CA ILE A 5 -7.97 -7.32 -6.45
C ILE A 5 -7.55 -6.12 -5.61
N LEU A 6 -6.88 -6.36 -4.49
CA LEU A 6 -6.44 -5.31 -3.57
C LEU A 6 -5.46 -4.34 -4.24
N ILE A 7 -4.48 -4.86 -4.99
CA ILE A 7 -3.52 -3.99 -5.70
C ILE A 7 -4.19 -3.21 -6.84
N THR A 8 -5.20 -3.78 -7.49
CA THR A 8 -6.01 -3.07 -8.49
C THR A 8 -6.79 -1.93 -7.83
N LEU A 9 -7.40 -2.17 -6.68
CA LEU A 9 -8.09 -1.12 -5.91
C LEU A 9 -7.12 -0.02 -5.46
N THR A 10 -5.91 -0.37 -5.02
CA THR A 10 -4.86 0.61 -4.71
C THR A 10 -4.55 1.47 -5.92
N GLY A 11 -4.29 0.85 -7.08
CA GLY A 11 -3.97 1.58 -8.32
C GLY A 11 -5.10 2.49 -8.81
N ILE A 12 -6.34 1.99 -8.82
CA ILE A 12 -7.51 2.80 -9.19
C ILE A 12 -7.66 3.99 -8.23
N SER A 13 -7.52 3.77 -6.92
CA SER A 13 -7.64 4.84 -5.94
C SER A 13 -6.59 5.93 -6.13
N LEU A 14 -5.35 5.56 -6.48
CA LEU A 14 -4.30 6.53 -6.82
C LEU A 14 -4.63 7.38 -8.05
N ILE A 15 -5.26 6.80 -9.07
CA ILE A 15 -5.72 7.55 -10.24
C ILE A 15 -6.75 8.60 -9.80
N PHE A 16 -7.72 8.23 -8.97
CA PHE A 16 -8.70 9.18 -8.43
C PHE A 16 -8.04 10.28 -7.58
N CYS A 17 -7.10 9.93 -6.69
CA CYS A 17 -6.33 10.93 -5.92
C CYS A 17 -5.53 11.89 -6.81
N GLY A 18 -5.08 11.46 -7.99
CA GLY A 18 -4.41 12.33 -8.97
C GLY A 18 -5.36 13.25 -9.73
N ILE A 19 -6.60 12.81 -9.98
CA ILE A 19 -7.63 13.60 -10.68
C ILE A 19 -8.25 14.65 -9.75
N PHE A 20 -8.52 14.28 -8.50
CA PHE A 20 -9.13 15.15 -7.50
C PHE A 20 -8.04 15.63 -6.54
N PRO A 21 -7.59 16.89 -6.62
CA PRO A 21 -6.53 17.38 -5.74
C PRO A 21 -7.01 17.42 -4.30
N GLN A 22 -6.07 17.21 -3.38
CA GLN A 22 -6.35 17.36 -1.96
C GLN A 22 -6.50 18.84 -1.59
N ASP A 23 -7.43 19.14 -0.69
CA ASP A 23 -7.51 20.45 -0.09
C ASP A 23 -6.22 20.80 0.68
N PRO A 24 -5.80 22.06 0.65
CA PRO A 24 -4.82 22.61 1.57
C PRO A 24 -5.19 22.34 3.03
N ALA A 25 -4.19 21.97 3.82
CA ALA A 25 -4.30 21.74 5.26
C ALA A 25 -3.16 22.47 6.00
N PRO A 26 -3.28 22.75 7.30
CA PRO A 26 -2.24 23.48 8.05
C PRO A 26 -0.80 22.94 7.87
N GLY A 27 -0.62 21.62 7.80
CA GLY A 27 0.69 20.99 7.56
C GLY A 27 1.05 20.81 6.08
N TYR A 28 0.19 21.29 5.19
CA TYR A 28 0.19 21.07 3.75
C TYR A 28 -0.63 22.17 3.02
N ASP A 29 -0.16 23.42 3.05
CA ASP A 29 -0.80 24.53 2.32
C ASP A 29 0.26 25.27 1.47
N PRO A 30 0.71 24.66 0.36
CA PRO A 30 1.75 25.25 -0.48
C PRO A 30 1.30 26.56 -1.15
N GLU A 31 -0.01 26.75 -1.31
CA GLU A 31 -0.60 27.91 -1.98
C GLU A 31 -1.13 28.98 -1.00
N SER A 32 -1.02 28.73 0.31
CA SER A 32 -1.52 29.61 1.38
C SER A 32 -3.00 29.96 1.23
N LEU A 33 -3.81 29.01 0.76
CA LEU A 33 -5.22 29.21 0.47
C LEU A 33 -6.08 29.30 1.74
N GLY A 34 -5.59 28.80 2.88
CA GLY A 34 -6.24 28.98 4.18
C GLY A 34 -7.68 28.44 4.26
N LEU A 35 -7.98 27.35 3.54
CA LEU A 35 -9.32 26.77 3.54
C LEU A 35 -9.73 26.31 4.94
N VAL A 36 -10.92 26.75 5.36
CA VAL A 36 -11.50 26.40 6.68
C VAL A 36 -12.51 25.25 6.57
N VAL A 37 -13.09 25.05 5.39
CA VAL A 37 -14.10 24.01 5.12
C VAL A 37 -13.63 23.13 3.97
N PRO A 38 -13.69 21.78 4.11
CA PRO A 38 -13.34 20.87 3.03
C PRO A 38 -14.21 21.08 1.78
N THR A 39 -13.58 21.08 0.61
CA THR A 39 -14.26 21.06 -0.68
C THR A 39 -14.75 19.65 -1.01
N LEU A 40 -15.70 19.54 -1.95
CA LEU A 40 -16.12 18.24 -2.45
C LEU A 40 -14.95 17.47 -3.08
N GLN A 41 -14.04 18.16 -3.76
CA GLN A 41 -12.86 17.53 -4.38
C GLN A 41 -11.91 16.97 -3.31
N GLY A 42 -11.63 17.75 -2.26
CA GLY A 42 -10.83 17.29 -1.12
C GLY A 42 -11.47 16.12 -0.38
N LEU A 43 -12.80 16.09 -0.24
CA LEU A 43 -13.52 14.94 0.33
C LEU A 43 -13.42 13.68 -0.54
N ILE A 44 -13.53 13.83 -1.87
CA ILE A 44 -13.34 12.72 -2.81
C ILE A 44 -11.90 12.21 -2.73
N HIS A 45 -10.91 13.11 -2.72
CA HIS A 45 -9.50 12.75 -2.56
C HIS A 45 -9.29 11.96 -1.26
N LEU A 46 -9.80 12.48 -0.13
CA LEU A 46 -9.64 11.85 1.19
C LEU A 46 -10.25 10.45 1.23
N PHE A 47 -11.42 10.26 0.62
CA PHE A 47 -12.05 8.95 0.51
C PHE A 47 -11.16 7.96 -0.24
N PHE A 48 -10.70 8.32 -1.44
CA PHE A 48 -9.85 7.44 -2.24
C PHE A 48 -8.46 7.24 -1.63
N ALA A 49 -7.90 8.23 -0.92
CA ALA A 49 -6.66 8.08 -0.17
C ALA A 49 -6.82 7.02 0.94
N GLY A 50 -7.96 7.03 1.64
CA GLY A 50 -8.31 6.01 2.62
C GLY A 50 -8.45 4.61 2.01
N VAL A 51 -9.16 4.49 0.88
CA VAL A 51 -9.29 3.21 0.14
C VAL A 51 -7.92 2.72 -0.36
N CYS A 52 -7.08 3.62 -0.86
CA CYS A 52 -5.73 3.33 -1.30
C CYS A 52 -4.89 2.75 -0.16
N ALA A 53 -4.81 3.45 0.98
CA ALA A 53 -4.04 3.00 2.13
C ALA A 53 -4.54 1.66 2.68
N LEU A 54 -5.87 1.51 2.84
CA LEU A 54 -6.46 0.28 3.38
C LEU A 54 -6.24 -0.93 2.45
N SER A 55 -6.46 -0.76 1.15
CA SER A 55 -6.24 -1.83 0.17
C SER A 55 -4.76 -2.22 0.08
N ALA A 56 -3.85 -1.25 0.11
CA ALA A 56 -2.40 -1.49 0.12
C ALA A 56 -1.95 -2.27 1.35
N VAL A 57 -2.33 -1.82 2.56
CA VAL A 57 -2.00 -2.51 3.82
C VAL A 57 -2.57 -3.93 3.82
N THR A 58 -3.83 -4.08 3.43
CA THR A 58 -4.48 -5.39 3.37
C THR A 58 -3.77 -6.30 2.36
N GLY A 59 -3.35 -5.77 1.21
CA GLY A 59 -2.59 -6.52 0.20
C GLY A 59 -1.26 -7.03 0.74
N LEU A 60 -0.50 -6.18 1.42
CA LEU A 60 0.77 -6.55 2.05
C LEU A 60 0.59 -7.61 3.14
N LEU A 61 -0.46 -7.50 3.96
CA LEU A 61 -0.79 -8.51 4.97
C LEU A 61 -1.24 -9.85 4.35
N VAL A 62 -2.02 -9.81 3.27
CA VAL A 62 -2.39 -11.03 2.51
C VAL A 62 -1.14 -11.72 1.98
N MET A 63 -0.20 -10.97 1.39
CA MET A 63 1.06 -11.53 0.91
C MET A 63 1.95 -12.04 2.03
N SER A 64 2.03 -11.32 3.15
CA SER A 64 2.73 -11.79 4.36
C SER A 64 2.23 -13.16 4.80
N ARG A 65 0.90 -13.34 4.89
CA ARG A 65 0.27 -14.62 5.23
C ARG A 65 0.55 -15.71 4.19
N GLN A 66 0.56 -15.37 2.90
CA GLN A 66 0.90 -16.34 1.85
C GLN A 66 2.37 -16.78 1.91
N PHE A 67 3.28 -15.88 2.24
CA PHE A 67 4.69 -16.26 2.39
C PHE A 67 4.96 -17.09 3.64
N ALA A 68 4.15 -16.94 4.69
CA ALA A 68 4.27 -17.75 5.91
C ALA A 68 4.05 -19.25 5.67
N SER A 69 3.31 -19.63 4.62
CA SER A 69 3.08 -21.04 4.28
C SER A 69 4.17 -21.62 3.35
N LEU A 70 5.15 -20.83 2.92
CA LEU A 70 6.17 -21.23 1.95
C LEU A 70 7.56 -21.20 2.60
N SER A 71 8.19 -22.37 2.72
CA SER A 71 9.46 -22.55 3.44
C SER A 71 10.59 -21.64 2.96
N THR A 72 10.67 -21.40 1.66
CA THR A 72 11.67 -20.55 1.00
C THR A 72 11.38 -19.05 1.07
N TRP A 73 10.22 -18.67 1.60
CA TRP A 73 9.73 -17.28 1.62
C TRP A 73 9.46 -16.74 3.04
N HIS A 74 9.86 -17.42 4.11
CA HIS A 74 9.64 -16.95 5.48
C HIS A 74 10.17 -15.52 5.74
N GLY A 75 11.34 -15.15 5.22
CA GLY A 75 11.85 -13.77 5.32
C GLY A 75 10.94 -12.74 4.65
N TRP A 76 10.21 -13.14 3.61
CA TRP A 76 9.25 -12.29 2.90
C TRP A 76 7.94 -12.10 3.66
N CYS A 77 7.58 -13.04 4.55
CA CYS A 77 6.48 -12.85 5.49
C CYS A 77 6.75 -11.63 6.38
N THR A 78 7.90 -11.62 7.06
CA THR A 78 8.33 -10.53 7.94
C THR A 78 8.53 -9.24 7.16
N TYR A 79 9.18 -9.28 6.00
CA TYR A 79 9.38 -8.10 5.16
C TYR A 79 8.05 -7.45 4.73
N SER A 80 7.09 -8.25 4.26
CA SER A 80 5.77 -7.72 3.85
C SER A 80 4.99 -7.15 5.03
N LEU A 81 5.13 -7.75 6.21
CA LEU A 81 4.55 -7.24 7.45
C LEU A 81 5.18 -5.90 7.85
N ILE A 82 6.52 -5.78 7.79
CA ILE A 82 7.23 -4.52 8.04
C ILE A 82 6.76 -3.45 7.08
N MET A 83 6.64 -3.75 5.78
CA MET A 83 6.15 -2.78 4.79
C MET A 83 4.71 -2.33 5.07
N ALA A 84 3.84 -3.22 5.56
CA ALA A 84 2.49 -2.85 6.00
C ALA A 84 2.55 -1.88 7.19
N PHE A 85 3.40 -2.15 8.17
CA PHE A 85 3.61 -1.23 9.31
C PHE A 85 4.16 0.13 8.86
N VAL A 86 5.16 0.14 7.98
CA VAL A 86 5.74 1.38 7.43
C VAL A 86 4.66 2.23 6.75
N MET A 87 3.79 1.61 5.93
CA MET A 87 2.64 2.30 5.34
C MET A 87 1.74 2.94 6.40
N VAL A 88 1.32 2.16 7.40
CA VAL A 88 0.44 2.66 8.48
C VAL A 88 1.10 3.80 9.25
N THR A 89 2.40 3.68 9.54
CA THR A 89 3.17 4.73 10.23
C THR A 89 3.19 6.01 9.42
N PHE A 90 3.52 5.96 8.13
CA PHE A 90 3.55 7.15 7.27
C PHE A 90 2.18 7.80 7.12
N VAL A 91 1.13 7.01 6.90
CA VAL A 91 -0.25 7.52 6.81
C VAL A 91 -0.70 8.13 8.14
N THR A 92 -0.33 7.54 9.27
CA THR A 92 -0.67 8.06 10.59
C THR A 92 0.06 9.36 10.91
N ILE A 93 1.37 9.43 10.61
CA ILE A 93 2.13 10.68 10.74
C ILE A 93 1.48 11.76 9.89
N TYR A 94 1.19 11.46 8.63
CA TYR A 94 0.50 12.37 7.73
C TYR A 94 -0.85 12.84 8.30
N ALA A 95 -1.71 11.93 8.74
CA ALA A 95 -3.04 12.24 9.26
C ALA A 95 -3.03 13.11 10.53
N ILE A 96 -2.00 12.97 11.37
CA ILE A 96 -1.82 13.81 12.57
C ILE A 96 -1.20 15.15 12.17
N TRP A 97 -0.14 15.13 11.37
CA TRP A 97 0.65 16.32 11.06
C TRP A 97 -0.02 17.24 10.06
N SER A 98 -0.96 16.75 9.24
CA SER A 98 -1.76 17.59 8.36
C SER A 98 -2.64 18.58 9.12
N ARG A 99 -2.93 18.32 10.40
CA ARG A 99 -3.76 19.17 11.26
C ARG A 99 -2.99 20.26 12.01
N VAL A 100 -1.66 20.25 11.95
CA VAL A 100 -0.78 21.19 12.64
C VAL A 100 0.15 21.85 11.63
N SER A 101 0.65 23.05 11.90
CA SER A 101 1.49 23.83 10.96
C SER A 101 2.92 23.30 10.78
N ILE A 102 3.13 21.99 10.96
CA ILE A 102 4.40 21.31 10.73
C ILE A 102 4.45 20.98 9.23
N GLY A 103 5.23 21.74 8.46
CA GLY A 103 5.25 21.70 6.97
C GLY A 103 5.76 20.40 6.32
N TYR A 104 5.89 19.30 7.06
CA TYR A 104 6.40 18.01 6.57
C TYR A 104 5.31 16.96 6.36
N ALA A 105 4.02 17.27 6.60
CA ALA A 105 2.95 16.27 6.51
C ALA A 105 2.92 15.61 5.12
N GLY A 106 2.90 16.42 4.05
CA GLY A 106 2.87 15.91 2.67
C GLY A 106 4.11 15.10 2.26
N MET A 107 5.22 15.17 3.00
CA MET A 107 6.38 14.29 2.75
C MET A 107 6.04 12.85 3.15
N PHE A 108 5.40 12.65 4.30
CA PHE A 108 5.01 11.32 4.78
C PHE A 108 3.91 10.70 3.94
N GLU A 109 2.99 11.51 3.42
CA GLU A 109 2.04 11.05 2.40
C GLU A 109 2.78 10.51 1.16
N ARG A 110 3.76 11.25 0.62
CA ARG A 110 4.56 10.79 -0.52
C ARG A 110 5.37 9.54 -0.20
N PHE A 111 5.92 9.40 1.01
CA PHE A 111 6.59 8.18 1.43
C PHE A 111 5.65 6.99 1.50
N ALA A 112 4.40 7.18 1.96
CA ALA A 112 3.37 6.15 1.91
C ALA A 112 3.13 5.66 0.47
N LEU A 113 3.07 6.57 -0.51
CA LEU A 113 2.92 6.21 -1.93
C LEU A 113 4.04 5.31 -2.46
N LEU A 114 5.26 5.40 -1.91
CA LEU A 114 6.40 4.61 -2.36
C LEU A 114 6.43 3.19 -1.79
N VAL A 115 5.71 2.91 -0.71
CA VAL A 115 5.80 1.62 0.00
C VAL A 115 5.44 0.44 -0.92
N VAL A 116 4.29 0.50 -1.59
CA VAL A 116 3.82 -0.60 -2.44
C VAL A 116 4.65 -0.76 -3.72
N PRO A 117 4.99 0.30 -4.47
CA PRO A 117 5.92 0.21 -5.59
C PRO A 117 7.29 -0.35 -5.18
N PHE A 118 7.85 0.09 -4.06
CA PHE A 118 9.12 -0.40 -3.56
C PHE A 118 9.05 -1.88 -3.20
N TRP A 119 8.04 -2.29 -2.43
CA TRP A 119 7.81 -3.70 -2.12
C TRP A 119 7.64 -4.54 -3.40
N SER A 120 6.84 -4.05 -4.36
CA SER A 120 6.57 -4.76 -5.63
C SER A 120 7.84 -4.92 -6.47
N LEU A 121 8.66 -3.88 -6.56
CA LEU A 121 9.95 -3.94 -7.25
C LEU A 121 10.86 -4.99 -6.61
N THR A 122 11.02 -4.96 -5.28
CA THR A 122 11.84 -5.97 -4.60
C THR A 122 11.32 -7.39 -4.83
N PHE A 123 10.00 -7.58 -4.84
CA PHE A 123 9.37 -8.87 -5.11
C PHE A 123 9.64 -9.35 -6.54
N LEU A 124 9.51 -8.48 -7.55
CA LEU A 124 9.83 -8.81 -8.94
C LEU A 124 11.30 -9.19 -9.11
N LEU A 125 12.23 -8.42 -8.53
CA LEU A 125 13.67 -8.73 -8.55
C LEU A 125 13.99 -10.07 -7.85
N ARG A 126 13.17 -10.49 -6.89
CA ARG A 126 13.29 -11.80 -6.25
C ARG A 126 12.82 -12.92 -7.16
N LEU A 127 11.73 -12.72 -7.89
CA LEU A 127 11.21 -13.71 -8.84
C LEU A 127 12.17 -13.91 -10.01
N GLU A 128 12.81 -12.84 -10.49
CA GLU A 128 13.83 -12.91 -11.56
C GLU A 128 15.03 -13.78 -11.20
N LYS A 129 15.35 -13.93 -9.90
CA LYS A 129 16.40 -14.84 -9.42
C LYS A 129 16.03 -16.33 -9.51
N GLY A 130 14.93 -16.67 -10.17
CA GLY A 130 14.54 -18.05 -10.48
C GLY A 130 13.96 -18.82 -9.30
N ILE A 131 13.49 -18.14 -8.25
CA ILE A 131 12.94 -18.79 -7.07
C ILE A 131 11.44 -18.96 -7.26
N PRO A 132 10.94 -20.21 -7.35
CA PRO A 132 9.55 -20.45 -7.69
C PRO A 132 8.62 -19.88 -6.61
N PHE A 133 7.67 -19.07 -7.06
CA PHE A 133 6.49 -18.65 -6.30
C PHE A 133 5.26 -19.50 -6.72
N ILE A 134 5.49 -20.76 -7.10
CA ILE A 134 4.42 -21.66 -7.54
C ILE A 134 3.93 -22.44 -6.32
N ILE A 135 2.66 -22.25 -5.97
CA ILE A 135 1.92 -23.21 -5.14
C ILE A 135 1.74 -24.46 -6.02
N PRO A 136 2.34 -25.62 -5.70
CA PRO A 136 2.16 -26.80 -6.53
C PRO A 136 0.71 -27.25 -6.45
N HIS A 137 -0.08 -27.00 -7.49
CA HIS A 137 -1.45 -27.52 -7.57
C HIS A 137 -1.52 -28.94 -8.17
N PHE A 138 -0.38 -29.51 -8.59
CA PHE A 138 -0.31 -30.81 -9.27
C PHE A 138 0.77 -31.70 -8.67
N SER A 139 0.49 -32.35 -7.54
CA SER A 139 1.27 -33.52 -7.09
C SER A 139 0.46 -34.50 -6.23
N GLN A 140 -0.84 -34.28 -6.02
CA GLN A 140 -1.66 -35.22 -5.23
C GLN A 140 -2.28 -36.38 -6.02
N LYS A 141 -2.23 -36.37 -7.38
CA LYS A 141 -2.88 -37.42 -8.19
C LYS A 141 -1.97 -38.56 -8.65
N GLU A 142 -0.65 -38.46 -8.51
CA GLU A 142 0.26 -39.48 -9.07
C GLU A 142 0.67 -40.59 -8.08
N ASN A 143 0.45 -40.40 -6.77
CA ASN A 143 0.84 -41.37 -5.75
C ASN A 143 -0.32 -42.24 -5.22
N SER A 144 -1.53 -42.17 -5.80
CA SER A 144 -2.63 -43.09 -5.44
C SER A 144 -2.74 -44.32 -6.34
N ASN A 145 -1.84 -44.47 -7.32
CA ASN A 145 -1.83 -45.58 -8.28
C ASN A 145 -0.52 -46.39 -8.26
N LYS A 146 0.21 -46.40 -7.15
CA LYS A 146 1.34 -47.30 -6.93
C LYS A 146 1.16 -48.08 -5.64
#